data_AF-A0A3N0XHY0-F1
#
_entry.id   AF-A0A3N0XHY0-F1
#
_cell.length_a   1.000
_cell.length_b   1.000
_cell.length_c   1.000
_cell.angle_alpha   90.00
_cell.angle_beta   90.00
_cell.angle_gamma   90.00
#
_symmetry.space_group_name_H-M   'P 1'
#
loop_
_entity.id
_entity.type
_entity.pdbx_description
1 polymer ?
#
loop_
_entity_poly.entity_id
_entity_poly.type
_entity_poly.pdbx_seq_one_letter_code
_entity_poly.pdbx_strand_id
1 'polypeptide(L)'
;MSTDAEMAVYGKASIYLRKPEKERIEAQNKPFDAKTACYVADVKELYLKGTIKSKDGGKATVVLLDTKEEIVAKEEDVYPMNPPKYDKIEDMAMMTHLNEASVLYNLKERYAAWMIYTYSGLFCATVNPYKWLPVYDAEVVAAYRGKKRMEAPPHIFSVSDNAYQFMLTDMKEQVAMVERRNTLMQSEIEELRAALEQTERGRKVAEQELVDISERVGLLHSQNTSLLNTKKKLEADLVQIQSEVDDTVQEARNAEEKAKKAITDAAMMAEELKKEQDTSSHLERMKKNLEVTVKDLQHRLDEAENLAMKGGKKQLQKLESRVRELETEVEAEQRRGADAVKGVRKYERRVKELTYQTEEDKKNLNRLQDLVDKLQLKVKAYKRQAEESEEQANTHLSKLRKAQHELEEAEERADIAESQVNKLRVKSRDGGKSKEAAE
;
A
#
# COMPACT_ATOMS: atom_id res chain seq x y z
N MET A 1 11.32 122.82 -2.91
CA MET A 1 11.88 122.82 -4.28
C MET A 1 13.38 122.98 -4.14
N SER A 2 14.19 122.33 -4.98
CA SER A 2 15.65 122.37 -4.81
C SER A 2 16.22 123.78 -4.89
N THR A 3 17.27 123.99 -4.10
CA THR A 3 18.08 125.22 -4.09
C THR A 3 18.98 125.32 -5.31
N ASP A 4 19.51 126.52 -5.60
CA ASP A 4 20.49 126.69 -6.68
C ASP A 4 21.76 125.83 -6.46
N ALA A 5 22.11 125.53 -5.20
CA ALA A 5 23.22 124.63 -4.85
C ALA A 5 22.96 123.18 -5.30
N GLU A 6 21.74 122.68 -5.14
CA GLU A 6 21.34 121.35 -5.61
C GLU A 6 21.32 121.26 -7.15
N MET A 7 21.14 122.39 -7.85
CA MET A 7 21.16 122.44 -9.30
C MET A 7 22.58 122.46 -9.89
N ALA A 8 23.60 122.76 -9.08
CA ALA A 8 25.00 122.83 -9.53
C ALA A 8 25.53 121.49 -10.06
N VAL A 9 25.02 120.36 -9.58
CA VAL A 9 25.40 119.01 -10.03
C VAL A 9 25.05 118.71 -11.49
N TYR A 10 24.18 119.52 -12.11
CA TYR A 10 23.82 119.40 -13.52
C TYR A 10 24.69 120.29 -14.42
N GLY A 11 25.69 121.00 -13.87
CA GLY A 11 26.62 121.83 -14.62
C GLY A 11 25.92 122.84 -15.53
N LYS A 12 26.31 122.85 -16.80
CA LYS A 12 25.73 123.72 -17.85
C LYS A 12 24.28 123.39 -18.19
N ALA A 13 23.81 122.19 -17.85
CA ALA A 13 22.43 121.75 -18.10
C ALA A 13 21.42 122.38 -17.14
N SER A 14 21.87 122.83 -15.96
CA SER A 14 21.02 123.33 -14.87
C SER A 14 19.95 124.33 -15.33
N ILE A 15 20.34 125.34 -16.10
CA ILE A 15 19.46 126.40 -16.62
C ILE A 15 18.37 125.92 -17.60
N TYR A 16 18.59 124.76 -18.23
CA TYR A 16 17.68 124.12 -19.19
C TYR A 16 16.76 123.09 -18.50
N LEU A 17 17.05 122.72 -17.25
CA LEU A 17 16.28 121.76 -16.48
C LEU A 17 15.37 122.46 -15.46
N ARG A 18 15.88 123.48 -14.77
CA ARG A 18 15.14 124.28 -13.79
C ARG A 18 15.68 125.71 -13.73
N LYS A 19 14.78 126.69 -13.62
CA LYS A 19 15.18 128.09 -13.46
C LYS A 19 15.82 128.38 -12.10
N PRO A 20 16.76 129.34 -12.05
CA PRO A 20 17.35 129.78 -10.80
C PRO A 20 16.29 130.17 -9.77
N GLU A 21 16.56 129.94 -8.50
CA GLU A 21 15.67 130.21 -7.39
C GLU A 21 15.20 131.67 -7.39
N LYS A 22 16.10 132.62 -7.68
CA LYS A 22 15.77 134.04 -7.80
C LYS A 22 14.67 134.31 -8.84
N GLU A 23 14.81 133.75 -10.04
CA GLU A 23 13.82 133.92 -11.13
C GLU A 23 12.48 133.26 -10.79
N ARG A 24 12.52 132.12 -10.09
CA ARG A 24 11.30 131.44 -9.63
C ARG A 24 10.57 132.28 -8.59
N ILE A 25 11.27 132.81 -7.58
CA ILE A 25 10.66 133.67 -6.54
C ILE A 25 10.06 134.93 -7.17
N GLU A 26 10.77 135.56 -8.12
CA GLU A 26 10.25 136.73 -8.83
C GLU A 26 8.99 136.41 -9.64
N ALA A 27 8.96 135.27 -10.34
CA ALA A 27 7.77 134.82 -11.06
C ALA A 27 6.58 134.56 -10.11
N GLN A 28 6.84 133.92 -8.96
CA GLN A 28 5.80 133.60 -7.97
C GLN A 28 5.22 134.83 -7.28
N ASN A 29 5.99 135.92 -7.18
CA ASN A 29 5.57 137.17 -6.55
C ASN A 29 4.81 138.13 -7.49
N LYS A 30 4.54 137.74 -8.74
CA LYS A 30 3.78 138.57 -9.68
C LYS A 30 2.36 138.82 -9.16
N PRO A 31 1.84 140.06 -9.26
CA PRO A 31 0.44 140.35 -8.90
C PRO A 31 -0.53 139.47 -9.67
N PHE A 32 -1.45 138.84 -8.97
CA PHE A 32 -2.44 137.94 -9.55
C PHE A 32 -3.73 137.99 -8.76
N ASP A 33 -4.85 138.17 -9.46
CA ASP A 33 -6.19 138.09 -8.89
C ASP A 33 -6.90 136.85 -9.43
N ALA A 34 -7.13 135.88 -8.55
CA ALA A 34 -7.74 134.60 -8.89
C ALA A 34 -9.18 134.71 -9.39
N LYS A 35 -9.89 135.80 -9.09
CA LYS A 35 -11.29 135.98 -9.51
C LYS A 35 -11.41 136.55 -10.91
N THR A 36 -10.42 137.32 -11.34
CA THR A 36 -10.47 138.06 -12.61
C THR A 36 -9.53 137.49 -13.65
N ALA A 37 -8.43 136.83 -13.27
CA ALA A 37 -7.45 136.31 -14.22
C ALA A 37 -7.93 135.00 -14.88
N CYS A 38 -7.97 134.99 -16.22
CA CYS A 38 -8.57 133.90 -16.99
C CYS A 38 -7.86 133.64 -18.33
N TYR A 39 -8.13 132.48 -18.90
CA TYR A 39 -7.90 132.17 -20.30
C TYR A 39 -9.21 132.28 -21.07
N VAL A 40 -9.13 132.73 -22.31
CA VAL A 40 -10.29 132.88 -23.19
C VAL A 40 -9.99 132.23 -24.54
N ALA A 41 -10.94 131.47 -25.08
CA ALA A 41 -10.75 130.78 -26.35
C ALA A 41 -10.58 131.77 -27.52
N ASP A 42 -9.63 131.47 -28.40
CA ASP A 42 -9.35 132.25 -29.61
C ASP A 42 -9.18 131.33 -30.83
N VAL A 43 -9.62 131.80 -31.99
CA VAL A 43 -9.63 131.02 -33.23
C VAL A 43 -8.21 130.82 -33.80
N LYS A 44 -7.27 131.75 -33.54
CA LYS A 44 -5.93 131.72 -34.12
C LYS A 44 -4.89 131.15 -33.14
N GLU A 45 -4.93 131.57 -31.88
CA GLU A 45 -3.96 131.18 -30.85
C GLU A 45 -4.47 130.09 -29.90
N LEU A 46 -5.67 129.54 -30.15
CA LEU A 46 -6.43 128.59 -29.31
C LEU A 46 -6.90 129.21 -27.99
N TYR A 47 -6.00 129.77 -27.21
CA TYR A 47 -6.29 130.42 -25.94
C TYR A 47 -5.43 131.67 -25.78
N LEU A 48 -6.04 132.75 -25.26
CA LEU A 48 -5.39 134.00 -24.91
C LEU A 48 -5.49 134.25 -23.40
N LYS A 49 -4.54 134.98 -22.82
CA LYS A 49 -4.59 135.41 -21.41
C LYS A 49 -5.34 136.74 -21.28
N GLY A 50 -6.20 136.86 -20.28
CA GLY A 50 -6.93 138.08 -20.03
C GLY A 50 -7.43 138.25 -18.59
N THR A 51 -7.99 139.42 -18.33
CA THR A 51 -8.61 139.79 -17.06
C THR A 51 -10.09 140.12 -17.28
N ILE A 52 -10.96 139.48 -16.52
CA ILE A 52 -12.41 139.70 -16.57
C ILE A 52 -12.72 141.09 -16.01
N LYS A 53 -13.35 141.93 -16.83
CA LYS A 53 -13.79 143.29 -16.47
C LYS A 53 -15.23 143.30 -15.96
N SER A 54 -16.11 142.56 -16.63
CA SER A 54 -17.52 142.43 -16.24
C SER A 54 -18.09 141.09 -16.72
N LYS A 55 -19.09 140.59 -15.99
CA LYS A 55 -19.91 139.46 -16.38
C LYS A 55 -21.36 139.90 -16.43
N ASP A 56 -22.02 139.75 -17.58
CA ASP A 56 -23.43 140.10 -17.75
C ASP A 56 -24.12 139.14 -18.72
N GLY A 57 -25.33 138.70 -18.38
CA GLY A 57 -26.19 137.88 -19.25
C GLY A 57 -25.56 136.61 -19.86
N GLY A 58 -24.65 135.91 -19.17
CA GLY A 58 -23.97 134.70 -19.67
C GLY A 58 -22.78 134.97 -20.62
N LYS A 59 -22.35 136.24 -20.73
CA LYS A 59 -21.14 136.66 -21.44
C LYS A 59 -20.18 137.33 -20.48
N ALA A 60 -18.88 137.18 -20.74
CA ALA A 60 -17.81 137.83 -20.00
C ALA A 60 -17.05 138.79 -20.93
N THR A 61 -16.89 140.03 -20.49
CA THR A 61 -16.00 141.01 -21.14
C THR A 61 -14.61 140.83 -20.54
N VAL A 62 -13.67 140.34 -21.36
CA VAL A 62 -12.28 140.05 -20.98
C VAL A 62 -11.36 141.06 -21.65
N VAL A 63 -10.50 141.69 -20.86
CA VAL A 63 -9.42 142.55 -21.36
C VAL A 63 -8.18 141.67 -21.58
N LEU A 64 -7.70 141.57 -22.81
CA LEU A 64 -6.52 140.77 -23.14
C LEU A 64 -5.25 141.37 -22.55
N LEU A 65 -4.36 140.54 -22.00
CA LEU A 65 -3.13 141.01 -21.37
C LEU A 65 -2.12 141.57 -22.39
N ASP A 66 -2.04 140.98 -23.59
CA ASP A 66 -1.02 141.33 -24.58
C ASP A 66 -1.42 142.53 -25.44
N THR A 67 -2.66 142.59 -25.93
CA THR A 67 -3.14 143.67 -26.82
C THR A 67 -3.89 144.78 -26.09
N LYS A 68 -4.31 144.55 -24.83
CA LYS A 68 -5.21 145.43 -24.05
C LYS A 68 -6.57 145.67 -24.72
N GLU A 69 -6.94 144.85 -25.69
CA GLU A 69 -8.24 144.90 -26.35
C GLU A 69 -9.32 144.22 -25.49
N GLU A 70 -10.55 144.70 -25.60
CA GLU A 70 -11.71 144.09 -24.94
C GLU A 70 -12.39 143.11 -25.89
N ILE A 71 -12.49 141.86 -25.46
CA ILE A 71 -13.24 140.83 -26.17
C ILE A 71 -14.43 140.38 -25.34
N VAL A 72 -15.55 140.12 -26.01
CA VAL A 72 -16.76 139.58 -25.38
C VAL A 72 -16.83 138.10 -25.75
N ALA A 73 -16.54 137.24 -24.78
CA ALA A 73 -16.62 135.79 -24.92
C ALA A 73 -17.82 135.25 -24.14
N LYS A 74 -18.29 134.07 -24.51
CA LYS A 74 -19.26 133.35 -23.68
C LYS A 74 -18.58 132.89 -22.40
N GLU A 75 -19.33 132.82 -21.30
CA GLU A 75 -18.75 132.39 -20.03
C GLU A 75 -18.20 130.95 -20.07
N GLU A 76 -18.76 130.07 -20.91
CA GLU A 76 -18.27 128.72 -21.17
C GLU A 76 -16.87 128.67 -21.82
N ASP A 77 -16.51 129.72 -22.56
CA ASP A 77 -15.22 129.84 -23.26
C ASP A 77 -14.16 130.55 -22.40
N VAL A 78 -14.47 130.83 -21.12
CA VAL A 78 -13.59 131.48 -20.16
C VAL A 78 -13.15 130.49 -19.10
N TYR A 79 -11.86 130.16 -19.09
CA TYR A 79 -11.25 129.17 -18.21
C TYR A 79 -10.46 129.85 -17.10
N PRO A 80 -10.48 129.33 -15.85
CA PRO A 80 -9.70 129.91 -14.76
C PRO A 80 -8.19 129.71 -15.00
N MET A 81 -7.40 130.72 -14.63
CA MET A 81 -5.94 130.67 -14.67
C MET A 81 -5.37 130.19 -13.32
N ASN A 82 -4.28 129.43 -13.35
CA ASN A 82 -3.56 129.07 -12.14
C ASN A 82 -2.78 130.26 -11.57
N PRO A 83 -2.67 130.40 -10.23
CA PRO A 83 -1.83 131.41 -9.62
C PRO A 83 -0.34 131.28 -10.01
N PRO A 84 0.46 132.37 -9.96
CA PRO A 84 1.87 132.39 -10.38
C PRO A 84 2.78 131.39 -9.66
N LYS A 85 2.35 130.86 -8.49
CA LYS A 85 3.04 129.75 -7.81
C LYS A 85 3.17 128.49 -8.66
N TYR A 86 2.30 128.32 -9.66
CA TYR A 86 2.29 127.20 -10.60
C TYR A 86 3.00 127.52 -11.92
N ASP A 87 3.55 128.73 -12.09
CA ASP A 87 4.27 129.10 -13.31
C ASP A 87 5.44 128.14 -13.56
N LYS A 88 5.44 127.54 -14.76
CA LYS A 88 6.47 126.59 -15.20
C LYS A 88 6.64 125.40 -14.24
N ILE A 89 5.56 124.96 -13.59
CA ILE A 89 5.61 123.81 -12.70
C ILE A 89 6.12 122.57 -13.42
N GLU A 90 6.90 121.78 -12.70
CA GLU A 90 7.57 120.60 -13.23
C GLU A 90 6.63 119.41 -13.43
N ASP A 91 5.60 119.29 -12.60
CA ASP A 91 4.53 118.31 -12.75
C ASP A 91 3.18 119.02 -12.82
N MET A 92 2.55 118.93 -13.98
CA MET A 92 1.26 119.58 -14.25
C MET A 92 0.11 118.95 -13.44
N ALA A 93 0.28 117.72 -12.95
CA ALA A 93 -0.72 117.09 -12.07
C ALA A 93 -0.87 117.83 -10.72
N MET A 94 0.06 118.72 -10.39
CA MET A 94 0.04 119.50 -9.15
C MET A 94 -0.72 120.84 -9.29
N MET A 95 -1.18 121.21 -10.48
CA MET A 95 -1.94 122.45 -10.71
C MET A 95 -3.33 122.40 -10.06
N THR A 96 -3.85 123.56 -9.64
CA THR A 96 -5.22 123.65 -9.08
C THR A 96 -6.28 123.54 -10.17
N HIS A 97 -6.09 124.25 -11.27
CA HIS A 97 -6.97 124.23 -12.43
C HIS A 97 -6.29 123.45 -13.56
N LEU A 98 -6.70 122.21 -13.76
CA LEU A 98 -6.19 121.37 -14.84
C LEU A 98 -7.15 121.41 -16.04
N ASN A 99 -7.02 122.47 -16.84
CA ASN A 99 -7.72 122.64 -18.12
C ASN A 99 -6.72 122.67 -19.28
N GLU A 100 -7.21 122.52 -20.52
CA GLU A 100 -6.38 122.48 -21.72
C GLU A 100 -5.51 123.73 -21.86
N ALA A 101 -6.07 124.91 -21.58
CA ALA A 101 -5.34 126.18 -21.58
C ALA A 101 -4.16 126.19 -20.59
N SER A 102 -4.35 125.70 -19.37
CA SER A 102 -3.30 125.65 -18.33
C SER A 102 -2.17 124.70 -18.69
N VAL A 103 -2.50 123.53 -19.25
CA VAL A 103 -1.51 122.56 -19.76
C VAL A 103 -0.73 123.18 -20.92
N LEU A 104 -1.42 123.76 -21.90
CA LEU A 104 -0.81 124.41 -23.06
C LEU A 104 0.13 125.53 -22.64
N TYR A 105 -0.32 126.45 -21.79
CA TYR A 105 0.48 127.59 -21.36
C TYR A 105 1.67 127.18 -20.50
N ASN A 106 1.54 126.16 -19.64
CA ASN A 106 2.68 125.68 -18.88
C ASN A 106 3.74 125.05 -19.80
N LEU A 107 3.33 124.23 -20.77
CA LEU A 107 4.26 123.68 -21.77
C LEU A 107 4.87 124.78 -22.63
N LYS A 108 4.07 125.74 -23.11
CA LYS A 108 4.51 126.89 -23.93
C LYS A 108 5.54 127.74 -23.20
N GLU A 109 5.30 128.05 -21.92
CA GLU A 109 6.22 128.86 -21.11
C GLU A 109 7.48 128.12 -20.69
N ARG A 110 7.38 126.82 -20.39
CA ARG A 110 8.56 125.99 -20.11
C ARG A 110 9.42 125.86 -21.36
N TYR A 111 8.80 125.62 -22.51
CA TYR A 111 9.47 125.55 -23.80
C TYR A 111 10.14 126.88 -24.18
N ALA A 112 9.46 128.02 -24.03
CA ALA A 112 10.03 129.36 -24.24
C ALA A 112 11.24 129.63 -23.34
N ALA A 113 11.28 128.99 -22.18
CA ALA A 113 12.37 129.03 -21.22
C ALA A 113 13.48 127.98 -21.46
N TRP A 114 13.42 127.25 -22.58
CA TRP A 114 14.29 126.13 -23.00
C TRP A 114 14.22 124.88 -22.09
N MET A 115 13.15 124.73 -21.32
CA MET A 115 12.88 123.53 -20.52
C MET A 115 11.90 122.63 -21.28
N ILE A 116 12.44 121.64 -21.99
CA ILE A 116 11.65 120.80 -22.92
C ILE A 116 10.92 119.63 -22.29
N TYR A 117 11.29 119.26 -21.07
CA TYR A 117 10.71 118.14 -20.33
C TYR A 117 9.75 118.66 -19.27
N THR A 118 8.58 118.05 -19.18
CA THR A 118 7.56 118.36 -18.16
C THR A 118 6.82 117.09 -17.77
N TYR A 119 6.63 116.87 -16.48
CA TYR A 119 5.82 115.76 -16.00
C TYR A 119 4.32 116.07 -16.09
N SER A 120 3.54 115.03 -16.34
CA SER A 120 2.08 115.03 -16.25
C SER A 120 1.67 113.73 -15.55
N GLY A 121 1.64 113.78 -14.21
CA GLY A 121 1.37 112.58 -13.40
C GLY A 121 2.40 111.50 -13.68
N LEU A 122 2.00 110.36 -14.25
CA LEU A 122 2.94 109.29 -14.60
C LEU A 122 3.77 109.58 -15.85
N PHE A 123 3.30 110.44 -16.76
CA PHE A 123 3.93 110.70 -18.04
C PHE A 123 5.04 111.76 -17.97
N CYS A 124 6.00 111.65 -18.88
CA CYS A 124 7.00 112.69 -19.16
C CYS A 124 6.75 113.24 -20.57
N ALA A 125 6.16 114.43 -20.65
CA ALA A 125 5.96 115.15 -21.90
C ALA A 125 7.29 115.77 -22.36
N THR A 126 7.60 115.59 -23.64
CA THR A 126 8.81 116.12 -24.28
C THR A 126 8.42 116.94 -25.50
N VAL A 127 8.86 118.19 -25.55
CA VAL A 127 8.65 119.08 -26.71
C VAL A 127 9.96 119.17 -27.50
N ASN A 128 9.92 118.94 -28.81
CA ASN A 128 11.12 118.97 -29.64
C ASN A 128 11.77 120.38 -29.62
N PRO A 129 13.01 120.55 -29.13
CA PRO A 129 13.69 121.85 -29.07
C PRO A 129 14.08 122.42 -30.44
N TYR A 130 14.17 121.57 -31.47
CA TYR A 130 14.80 121.89 -32.77
C TYR A 130 16.18 122.55 -32.64
N LYS A 131 16.85 122.33 -31.50
CA LYS A 131 18.13 122.92 -31.10
C LYS A 131 18.84 121.95 -30.17
N TRP A 132 20.15 121.82 -30.34
CA TRP A 132 20.99 121.06 -29.41
C TRP A 132 21.04 121.74 -28.05
N LEU A 133 20.68 120.99 -27.00
CA LEU A 133 20.74 121.41 -25.60
C LEU A 133 21.77 120.54 -24.85
N PRO A 134 22.61 121.10 -23.97
CA PRO A 134 23.63 120.36 -23.22
C PRO A 134 23.02 119.60 -22.02
N VAL A 135 21.91 118.88 -22.23
CA VAL A 135 21.17 118.15 -21.17
C VAL A 135 21.40 116.63 -21.21
N TYR A 136 22.21 116.15 -22.16
CA TYR A 136 22.47 114.72 -22.36
C TYR A 136 23.93 114.31 -22.09
N ASP A 137 24.73 115.22 -21.54
CA ASP A 137 26.14 114.98 -21.23
C ASP A 137 26.29 113.97 -20.08
N ALA A 138 27.45 113.32 -20.00
CA ALA A 138 27.74 112.31 -18.98
C ALA A 138 27.61 112.84 -17.54
N GLU A 139 27.91 114.12 -17.32
CA GLU A 139 27.68 114.81 -16.04
C GLU A 139 26.20 114.76 -15.63
N VAL A 140 25.29 114.98 -16.59
CA VAL A 140 23.84 114.93 -16.35
C VAL A 140 23.38 113.49 -16.11
N VAL A 141 23.91 112.51 -16.83
CA VAL A 141 23.64 111.09 -16.57
C VAL A 141 24.01 110.72 -15.12
N ALA A 142 25.20 111.13 -14.67
CA ALA A 142 25.65 110.89 -13.30
C ALA A 142 24.75 111.61 -12.28
N ALA A 143 24.32 112.84 -12.59
CA ALA A 143 23.44 113.62 -11.73
C ALA A 143 22.04 113.04 -11.57
N TYR A 144 21.52 112.27 -12.53
CA TYR A 144 20.20 111.61 -12.45
C TYR A 144 20.23 110.22 -11.83
N ARG A 145 21.40 109.59 -11.71
CA ARG A 145 21.54 108.21 -11.24
C ARG A 145 21.08 108.05 -9.79
N GLY A 146 20.16 107.11 -9.56
CA GLY A 146 19.64 106.76 -8.23
C GLY A 146 18.74 107.81 -7.60
N LYS A 147 18.39 108.89 -8.32
CA LYS A 147 17.51 109.94 -7.79
C LYS A 147 16.04 109.61 -8.03
N LYS A 148 15.22 109.85 -7.00
CA LYS A 148 13.78 109.75 -7.16
C LYS A 148 13.27 110.87 -8.05
N ARG A 149 12.15 110.61 -8.72
CA ARG A 149 11.49 111.57 -9.62
C ARG A 149 11.22 112.95 -9.00
N MET A 150 10.97 113.04 -7.69
CA MET A 150 10.72 114.31 -6.99
C MET A 150 12.00 115.09 -6.64
N GLU A 151 13.14 114.41 -6.62
CA GLU A 151 14.45 114.95 -6.22
C GLU A 151 15.22 115.54 -7.41
N ALA A 152 14.78 115.24 -8.64
CA ALA A 152 15.41 115.69 -9.86
C ALA A 152 14.40 116.40 -10.79
N PRO A 153 14.82 117.43 -11.55
CA PRO A 153 13.96 118.08 -12.53
C PRO A 153 13.46 117.10 -13.60
N PRO A 154 12.36 117.41 -14.31
CA PRO A 154 11.85 116.57 -15.39
C PRO A 154 12.91 116.27 -16.45
N HIS A 155 13.15 114.99 -16.74
CA HIS A 155 14.08 114.54 -17.78
C HIS A 155 13.85 113.08 -18.14
N ILE A 156 14.21 112.69 -19.37
CA ILE A 156 14.12 111.29 -19.83
C ILE A 156 15.03 110.33 -19.04
N PHE A 157 16.18 110.83 -18.54
CA PHE A 157 17.07 110.04 -17.67
C PHE A 157 16.43 109.71 -16.33
N SER A 158 15.58 110.57 -15.78
CA SER A 158 14.85 110.22 -14.55
C SER A 158 13.89 109.06 -14.79
N VAL A 159 13.15 109.07 -15.91
CA VAL A 159 12.26 107.95 -16.29
C VAL A 159 13.05 106.66 -16.47
N SER A 160 14.18 106.73 -17.18
CA SER A 160 15.04 105.59 -17.47
C SER A 160 15.69 105.01 -16.21
N ASP A 161 16.24 105.88 -15.35
CA ASP A 161 16.89 105.47 -14.11
C ASP A 161 15.88 104.89 -13.11
N ASN A 162 14.72 105.52 -12.93
CA ASN A 162 13.69 104.99 -12.02
C ASN A 162 13.17 103.62 -12.51
N ALA A 163 12.97 103.43 -13.82
CA ALA A 163 12.61 102.13 -14.38
C ALA A 163 13.69 101.08 -14.11
N TYR A 164 14.96 101.43 -14.29
CA TYR A 164 16.09 100.54 -14.01
C TYR A 164 16.21 100.19 -12.51
N GLN A 165 16.05 101.17 -11.61
CA GLN A 165 16.08 100.95 -10.16
C GLN A 165 14.92 100.07 -9.69
N PHE A 166 13.71 100.27 -10.23
CA PHE A 166 12.58 99.40 -9.94
C PHE A 166 12.84 97.97 -10.38
N MET A 167 13.35 97.76 -11.60
CA MET A 167 13.73 96.44 -12.10
C MET A 167 14.78 95.78 -11.18
N LEU A 168 15.84 96.49 -10.82
CA LEU A 168 16.89 95.95 -9.95
C LEU A 168 16.37 95.59 -8.55
N THR A 169 15.44 96.36 -8.02
CA THR A 169 14.88 96.14 -6.68
C THR A 169 13.97 94.92 -6.68
N ASP A 170 13.06 94.81 -7.66
CA ASP A 170 12.19 93.65 -7.85
C ASP A 170 13.00 92.36 -8.07
N MET A 171 14.03 92.41 -8.92
CA MET A 171 14.90 91.25 -9.13
C MET A 171 15.64 90.82 -7.86
N LYS A 172 16.11 91.76 -7.03
CA LYS A 172 16.74 91.42 -5.74
C LYS A 172 15.77 90.75 -4.78
N GLU A 173 14.54 91.24 -4.71
CA GLU A 173 13.49 90.65 -3.87
C GLU A 173 13.11 89.24 -4.34
N GLN A 174 13.01 89.04 -5.66
CA GLN A 174 12.78 87.71 -6.25
C GLN A 174 13.92 86.74 -5.94
N VAL A 175 15.17 87.18 -6.09
CA VAL A 175 16.34 86.34 -5.75
C VAL A 175 16.31 85.96 -4.27
N ALA A 176 16.09 86.92 -3.36
CA ALA A 176 16.02 86.63 -1.92
C ALA A 176 14.84 85.71 -1.53
N MET A 177 13.74 85.75 -2.28
CA MET A 177 12.62 84.81 -2.11
C MET A 177 13.01 83.40 -2.56
N VAL A 178 13.64 83.28 -3.74
CA VAL A 178 14.10 82.00 -4.29
C VAL A 178 15.16 81.36 -3.40
N GLU A 179 16.12 82.14 -2.90
CA GLU A 179 17.15 81.65 -1.96
C GLU A 179 16.53 81.08 -0.69
N ARG A 180 15.57 81.79 -0.08
CA ARG A 180 14.84 81.28 1.11
C ARG A 180 14.11 79.98 0.82
N ARG A 181 13.45 79.88 -0.34
CA ARG A 181 12.77 78.65 -0.77
C ARG A 181 13.76 77.50 -0.98
N ASN A 182 14.92 77.78 -1.58
CA ASN A 182 15.95 76.78 -1.80
C ASN A 182 16.50 76.25 -0.48
N THR A 183 16.77 77.12 0.50
CA THR A 183 17.21 76.69 1.84
C THR A 183 16.18 75.81 2.53
N LEU A 184 14.88 76.14 2.44
CA LEU A 184 13.83 75.29 2.99
C LEU A 184 13.78 73.91 2.32
N MET A 185 13.83 73.88 0.98
CA MET A 185 13.85 72.62 0.22
C MET A 185 15.08 71.76 0.54
N GLN A 186 16.25 72.37 0.77
CA GLN A 186 17.45 71.66 1.19
C GLN A 186 17.25 71.01 2.57
N SER A 187 16.68 71.73 3.53
CA SER A 187 16.35 71.19 4.86
C SER A 187 15.37 70.01 4.77
N GLU A 188 14.31 70.12 3.96
CA GLU A 188 13.35 69.04 3.74
C GLU A 188 14.01 67.79 3.13
N ILE A 189 14.94 67.97 2.17
CA ILE A 189 15.70 66.87 1.57
C ILE A 189 16.57 66.17 2.62
N GLU A 190 17.23 66.92 3.51
CA GLU A 190 18.06 66.34 4.57
C GLU A 190 17.23 65.54 5.58
N GLU A 191 16.06 66.05 5.98
CA GLU A 191 15.13 65.35 6.86
C GLU A 191 14.61 64.05 6.23
N LEU A 192 14.20 64.09 4.96
CA LEU A 192 13.74 62.91 4.23
C LEU A 192 14.86 61.86 4.06
N ARG A 193 16.10 62.30 3.84
CA ARG A 193 17.27 61.39 3.79
C ARG A 193 17.51 60.70 5.13
N ALA A 194 17.43 61.44 6.24
CA ALA A 194 17.59 60.87 7.58
C ALA A 194 16.48 59.86 7.90
N ALA A 195 15.22 60.18 7.56
CA ALA A 195 14.10 59.27 7.72
C ALA A 195 14.26 58.00 6.87
N LEU A 196 14.71 58.14 5.61
CA LEU A 196 14.99 57.01 4.72
C LEU A 196 16.06 56.09 5.33
N GLU A 197 17.19 56.64 5.78
CA GLU A 197 18.26 55.86 6.39
C GLU A 197 17.79 55.12 7.65
N GLN A 198 16.97 55.76 8.48
CA GLN A 198 16.35 55.12 9.64
C GLN A 198 15.44 53.95 9.24
N THR A 199 14.58 54.13 8.24
CA THR A 199 13.73 53.05 7.73
C THR A 199 14.52 51.91 7.10
N GLU A 200 15.62 52.19 6.40
CA GLU A 200 16.50 51.15 5.85
C GLU A 200 17.16 50.32 6.95
N ARG A 201 17.61 50.95 8.04
CA ARG A 201 18.12 50.23 9.22
C ARG A 201 17.04 49.35 9.84
N GLY A 202 15.83 49.88 10.00
CA GLY A 202 14.68 49.11 10.50
C GLY A 202 14.35 47.90 9.63
N ARG A 203 14.36 48.07 8.30
CA ARG A 203 14.16 46.98 7.34
C ARG A 203 15.20 45.88 7.49
N LYS A 204 16.49 46.24 7.61
CA LYS A 204 17.58 45.25 7.79
C LYS A 204 17.42 44.43 9.06
N VAL A 205 16.99 45.06 10.16
CA VAL A 205 16.72 44.34 11.43
C VAL A 205 15.56 43.36 11.25
N ALA A 206 14.45 43.80 10.66
CA ALA A 206 13.30 42.93 10.40
C ALA A 206 13.64 41.77 9.43
N GLU A 207 14.47 42.02 8.42
CA GLU A 207 14.98 40.97 7.51
C GLU A 207 15.83 39.94 8.28
N GLN A 208 16.68 40.37 9.19
CA GLN A 208 17.46 39.45 10.03
C GLN A 208 16.57 38.61 10.94
N GLU A 209 15.59 39.24 11.62
CA GLU A 209 14.64 38.51 12.47
C GLU A 209 13.84 37.47 11.68
N LEU A 210 13.45 37.78 10.44
CA LEU A 210 12.77 36.83 9.55
C LEU A 210 13.65 35.62 9.23
N VAL A 211 14.95 35.83 8.97
CA VAL A 211 15.90 34.74 8.73
C VAL A 211 16.03 33.86 9.96
N ASP A 212 16.25 34.45 11.14
CA ASP A 212 16.39 33.71 12.40
C ASP A 212 15.14 32.87 12.73
N ILE A 213 13.95 33.44 12.51
CA ILE A 213 12.67 32.71 12.69
C ILE A 213 12.55 31.57 11.67
N SER A 214 12.94 31.80 10.42
CA SER A 214 12.88 30.78 9.37
C SER A 214 13.79 29.60 9.68
N GLU A 215 15.00 29.85 10.18
CA GLU A 215 15.93 28.82 10.66
C GLU A 215 15.32 28.03 11.83
N ARG A 216 14.73 28.72 12.80
CA ARG A 216 14.05 28.09 13.94
C ARG A 216 12.88 27.21 13.51
N VAL A 217 12.09 27.66 12.53
CA VAL A 217 11.01 26.86 11.93
C VAL A 217 11.58 25.61 11.26
N GLY A 218 12.69 25.72 10.51
CA GLY A 218 13.37 24.58 9.91
C GLY A 218 13.83 23.54 10.94
N LEU A 219 14.46 24.00 12.04
CA LEU A 219 14.86 23.14 13.16
C LEU A 219 13.66 22.43 13.79
N LEU A 220 12.60 23.17 14.13
CA LEU A 220 11.38 22.57 14.69
C LEU A 220 10.74 21.56 13.74
N HIS A 221 10.73 21.84 12.42
CA HIS A 221 10.20 20.92 11.43
C HIS A 221 10.99 19.59 11.38
N SER A 222 12.32 19.67 11.39
CA SER A 222 13.18 18.48 11.43
C SER A 222 12.99 17.67 12.72
N GLN A 223 12.88 18.34 13.87
CA GLN A 223 12.59 17.69 15.16
C GLN A 223 11.22 17.00 15.15
N ASN A 224 10.19 17.68 14.65
CA ASN A 224 8.84 17.10 14.53
C ASN A 224 8.84 15.86 13.63
N THR A 225 9.56 15.92 12.51
CA THR A 225 9.68 14.79 11.59
C THR A 225 10.37 13.59 12.28
N SER A 226 11.43 13.83 13.04
CA SER A 226 12.10 12.81 13.83
C SER A 226 11.17 12.19 14.88
N LEU A 227 10.45 13.01 15.65
CA LEU A 227 9.47 12.57 16.64
C LEU A 227 8.32 11.77 16.01
N LEU A 228 7.88 12.15 14.82
CA LEU A 228 6.82 11.45 14.11
C LEU A 228 7.28 10.06 13.65
N ASN A 229 8.55 9.92 13.24
CA ASN A 229 9.14 8.63 12.90
C ASN A 229 9.32 7.74 14.14
N THR A 230 9.81 8.28 15.26
CA THR A 230 9.93 7.51 16.50
C THR A 230 8.55 7.08 17.02
N LYS A 231 7.55 7.96 16.96
CA LYS A 231 6.16 7.63 17.27
C LYS A 231 5.67 6.45 16.43
N LYS A 232 5.81 6.50 15.10
CA LYS A 232 5.38 5.40 14.22
C LYS A 232 6.06 4.08 14.55
N LYS A 233 7.35 4.12 14.90
CA LYS A 233 8.09 2.93 15.33
C LYS A 233 7.53 2.36 16.64
N LEU A 234 7.32 3.21 17.64
CA LEU A 234 6.72 2.80 18.92
C LEU A 234 5.30 2.27 18.75
N GLU A 235 4.49 2.86 17.87
CA GLU A 235 3.16 2.35 17.53
C GLU A 235 3.24 0.96 16.90
N ALA A 236 4.21 0.71 16.02
CA ALA A 236 4.43 -0.61 15.44
C ALA A 236 4.90 -1.64 16.47
N ASP A 237 5.87 -1.27 17.32
CA ASP A 237 6.38 -2.12 18.41
C ASP A 237 5.24 -2.47 19.39
N LEU A 238 4.35 -1.52 19.69
CA LEU A 238 3.20 -1.73 20.57
C LEU A 238 2.21 -2.74 19.97
N VAL A 239 1.90 -2.63 18.67
CA VAL A 239 1.05 -3.60 17.98
C VAL A 239 1.69 -5.00 17.98
N GLN A 240 3.01 -5.08 17.78
CA GLN A 240 3.72 -6.36 17.84
C GLN A 240 3.64 -6.98 19.24
N ILE A 241 3.96 -6.23 20.30
CA ILE A 241 3.88 -6.72 21.68
C ILE A 241 2.44 -7.13 22.02
N GLN A 242 1.44 -6.38 21.57
CA GLN A 242 0.04 -6.74 21.75
C GLN A 242 -0.26 -8.12 21.15
N SER A 243 0.23 -8.41 19.94
CA SER A 243 0.06 -9.71 19.31
C SER A 243 0.79 -10.84 20.05
N GLU A 244 2.02 -10.60 20.53
CA GLU A 244 2.78 -11.56 21.33
C GLU A 244 2.08 -11.87 22.66
N VAL A 245 1.47 -10.85 23.29
CA VAL A 245 0.65 -11.02 24.49
C VAL A 245 -0.59 -11.86 24.20
N ASP A 246 -1.30 -11.60 23.10
CA ASP A 246 -2.49 -12.38 22.74
C ASP A 246 -2.13 -13.85 22.43
N ASP A 247 -1.02 -14.09 21.73
CA ASP A 247 -0.49 -15.43 21.45
C ASP A 247 -0.13 -16.18 22.75
N THR A 248 0.61 -15.53 23.65
CA THR A 248 0.99 -16.14 24.94
C THR A 248 -0.23 -16.40 25.84
N VAL A 249 -1.23 -15.50 25.83
CA VAL A 249 -2.51 -15.73 26.53
C VAL A 249 -3.24 -16.93 25.94
N GLN A 250 -3.26 -17.09 24.62
CA GLN A 250 -3.90 -18.22 23.97
C GLN A 250 -3.15 -19.53 24.26
N GLU A 251 -1.82 -19.53 24.24
CA GLU A 251 -0.99 -20.67 24.65
C GLU A 251 -1.25 -21.08 26.10
N ALA A 252 -1.31 -20.10 27.02
CA ALA A 252 -1.61 -20.34 28.41
C ALA A 252 -3.01 -20.97 28.60
N ARG A 253 -4.03 -20.48 27.88
CA ARG A 253 -5.38 -21.09 27.88
C ARG A 253 -5.36 -22.52 27.36
N ASN A 254 -4.68 -22.77 26.24
CA ASN A 254 -4.55 -24.11 25.67
C ASN A 254 -3.84 -25.07 26.65
N ALA A 255 -2.81 -24.60 27.35
CA ALA A 255 -2.13 -25.36 28.39
C ALA A 255 -3.04 -25.63 29.59
N GLU A 256 -3.85 -24.66 30.00
CA GLU A 256 -4.84 -24.81 31.06
C GLU A 256 -5.92 -25.84 30.70
N GLU A 257 -6.43 -25.83 29.47
CA GLU A 257 -7.39 -26.84 28.98
C GLU A 257 -6.78 -28.24 28.97
N LYS A 258 -5.53 -28.39 28.50
CA LYS A 258 -4.80 -29.66 28.55
C LYS A 258 -4.62 -30.13 30.00
N ALA A 259 -4.25 -29.24 30.92
CA ALA A 259 -4.11 -29.55 32.32
C ALA A 259 -5.45 -29.98 32.95
N LYS A 260 -6.54 -29.26 32.67
CA LYS A 260 -7.90 -29.64 33.11
C LYS A 260 -8.29 -31.02 32.60
N LYS A 261 -8.04 -31.31 31.32
CA LYS A 261 -8.31 -32.63 30.74
C LYS A 261 -7.49 -33.73 31.41
N ALA A 262 -6.20 -33.50 31.63
CA ALA A 262 -5.35 -34.45 32.35
C ALA A 262 -5.83 -34.68 33.79
N ILE A 263 -6.30 -33.63 34.49
CA ILE A 263 -6.89 -33.74 35.83
C ILE A 263 -8.16 -34.59 35.79
N THR A 264 -9.06 -34.37 34.82
CA THR A 264 -10.29 -35.16 34.69
C THR A 264 -9.99 -36.62 34.34
N ASP A 265 -9.05 -36.86 33.43
CA ASP A 265 -8.64 -38.22 33.04
C ASP A 265 -8.00 -38.96 34.23
N ALA A 266 -7.15 -38.27 35.01
CA ALA A 266 -6.57 -38.82 36.23
C ALA A 266 -7.63 -39.13 37.30
N ALA A 267 -8.64 -38.27 37.47
CA ALA A 267 -9.76 -38.52 38.37
C ALA A 267 -10.59 -39.74 37.94
N MET A 268 -10.87 -39.88 36.63
CA MET A 268 -11.56 -41.05 36.09
C MET A 268 -10.75 -42.34 36.29
N MET A 269 -9.46 -42.33 35.97
CA MET A 269 -8.58 -43.48 36.21
C MET A 269 -8.50 -43.84 37.70
N ALA A 270 -8.49 -42.86 38.59
CA ALA A 270 -8.52 -43.11 40.04
C ALA A 270 -9.85 -43.78 40.47
N GLU A 271 -10.98 -43.37 39.90
CA GLU A 271 -12.30 -43.98 40.12
C GLU A 271 -12.35 -45.42 39.58
N GLU A 272 -11.82 -45.67 38.39
CA GLU A 272 -11.71 -47.00 37.78
C GLU A 272 -10.80 -47.91 38.61
N LEU A 273 -9.63 -47.42 39.04
CA LEU A 273 -8.73 -48.15 39.91
C LEU A 273 -9.40 -48.50 41.24
N LYS A 274 -10.18 -47.58 41.81
CA LYS A 274 -10.94 -47.83 43.04
C LYS A 274 -12.00 -48.92 42.84
N LYS A 275 -12.76 -48.87 41.74
CA LYS A 275 -13.70 -49.94 41.39
C LYS A 275 -13.01 -51.29 41.24
N GLU A 276 -11.86 -51.32 40.56
CA GLU A 276 -11.08 -52.54 40.37
C GLU A 276 -10.45 -53.06 41.67
N GLN A 277 -10.05 -52.16 42.57
CA GLN A 277 -9.62 -52.53 43.92
C GLN A 277 -10.78 -53.10 44.75
N ASP A 278 -11.97 -52.51 44.65
CA ASP A 278 -13.17 -53.02 45.35
C ASP A 278 -13.57 -54.40 44.82
N THR A 279 -13.59 -54.60 43.49
CA THR A 279 -13.85 -55.92 42.87
C THR A 279 -12.77 -56.93 43.23
N SER A 280 -11.50 -56.55 43.17
CA SER A 280 -10.37 -57.40 43.58
C SER A 280 -10.49 -57.80 45.05
N SER A 281 -10.78 -56.86 45.96
CA SER A 281 -10.98 -57.16 47.39
C SER A 281 -12.16 -58.10 47.65
N HIS A 282 -13.20 -58.05 46.81
CA HIS A 282 -14.33 -58.96 46.88
C HIS A 282 -13.95 -60.35 46.39
N LEU A 283 -13.24 -60.45 45.26
CA LEU A 283 -12.70 -61.69 44.73
C LEU A 283 -11.72 -62.34 45.70
N GLU A 284 -10.88 -61.57 46.37
CA GLU A 284 -9.91 -62.06 47.36
C GLU A 284 -10.60 -62.63 48.61
N ARG A 285 -11.69 -61.99 49.06
CA ARG A 285 -12.58 -62.54 50.09
C ARG A 285 -13.23 -63.85 49.65
N MET A 286 -13.71 -63.92 48.41
CA MET A 286 -14.35 -65.13 47.86
C MET A 286 -13.34 -66.28 47.70
N LYS A 287 -12.12 -65.97 47.24
CA LYS A 287 -10.99 -66.92 47.19
C LYS A 287 -10.69 -67.47 48.57
N LYS A 288 -10.58 -66.61 49.60
CA LYS A 288 -10.30 -67.05 50.98
C LYS A 288 -11.38 -68.00 51.51
N ASN A 289 -12.65 -67.75 51.20
CA ASN A 289 -13.75 -68.67 51.54
C ASN A 289 -13.60 -70.02 50.83
N LEU A 290 -13.25 -70.02 49.54
CA LEU A 290 -13.01 -71.25 48.79
C LEU A 290 -11.79 -72.02 49.31
N GLU A 291 -10.71 -71.34 49.69
CA GLU A 291 -9.52 -71.97 50.29
C GLU A 291 -9.84 -72.67 51.62
N VAL A 292 -10.71 -72.07 52.46
CA VAL A 292 -11.22 -72.72 53.68
C VAL A 292 -12.02 -73.98 53.33
N THR A 293 -12.84 -73.92 52.29
CA THR A 293 -13.65 -75.06 51.82
C THR A 293 -12.76 -76.20 51.31
N VAL A 294 -11.70 -75.88 50.57
CA VAL A 294 -10.71 -76.85 50.08
C VAL A 294 -9.96 -77.51 51.25
N LYS A 295 -9.56 -76.74 52.27
CA LYS A 295 -8.92 -77.29 53.47
C LYS A 295 -9.82 -78.28 54.23
N ASP A 296 -11.12 -78.00 54.34
CA ASP A 296 -12.07 -78.92 54.97
C ASP A 296 -12.19 -80.24 54.19
N LEU A 297 -12.24 -80.17 52.86
CA LEU A 297 -12.27 -81.35 51.99
C LEU A 297 -10.95 -82.15 52.05
N GLN A 298 -9.80 -81.47 52.16
CA GLN A 298 -8.51 -82.13 52.33
C GLN A 298 -8.44 -82.91 53.64
N HIS A 299 -8.99 -82.36 54.72
CA HIS A 299 -9.04 -83.05 56.02
C HIS A 299 -9.92 -84.31 55.98
N ARG A 300 -11.06 -84.26 55.27
CA ARG A 300 -11.92 -85.43 55.06
C ARG A 300 -11.26 -86.52 54.22
N LEU A 301 -10.34 -86.15 53.32
CA LEU A 301 -9.56 -87.10 52.53
C LEU A 301 -8.53 -87.86 53.40
N ASP A 302 -7.83 -87.15 54.28
CA ASP A 302 -6.85 -87.75 55.21
C ASP A 302 -7.50 -88.72 56.23
N GLU A 303 -8.77 -88.49 56.59
CA GLU A 303 -9.55 -89.43 57.42
C GLU A 303 -9.95 -90.71 56.65
N ALA A 304 -10.21 -90.63 55.36
CA ALA A 304 -10.56 -91.77 54.52
C ALA A 304 -9.36 -92.69 54.23
N GLU A 305 -8.16 -92.14 54.05
CA GLU A 305 -6.93 -92.92 53.78
C GLU A 305 -6.49 -93.77 55.00
N ASN A 306 -6.65 -93.25 56.22
CA ASN A 306 -6.29 -93.98 57.44
C ASN A 306 -7.19 -95.19 57.74
N LEU A 307 -8.41 -95.22 57.20
CA LEU A 307 -9.34 -96.36 57.31
C LEU A 307 -8.99 -97.50 56.33
N ALA A 308 -8.36 -97.23 55.19
CA ALA A 308 -8.01 -98.24 54.18
C ALA A 308 -6.80 -99.11 54.58
N MET A 309 -5.82 -98.55 55.31
CA MET A 309 -4.58 -99.25 55.67
C MET A 309 -4.73 -100.38 56.70
N LYS A 310 -5.85 -100.46 57.43
CA LYS A 310 -6.12 -101.53 58.43
C LYS A 310 -6.74 -102.81 57.84
N GLY A 311 -7.21 -102.82 56.59
CA GLY A 311 -7.86 -103.98 55.95
C GLY A 311 -6.93 -104.92 55.16
N GLY A 312 -5.87 -104.40 54.53
CA GLY A 312 -5.07 -105.15 53.54
C GLY A 312 -4.17 -106.26 54.09
N LYS A 313 -3.82 -106.23 55.38
CA LYS A 313 -2.76 -107.10 55.95
C LYS A 313 -3.17 -108.58 56.14
N LYS A 314 -4.46 -108.92 56.11
CA LYS A 314 -4.98 -110.29 56.28
C LYS A 314 -5.18 -111.07 54.97
N GLN A 315 -5.20 -110.39 53.82
CA GLN A 315 -5.45 -111.00 52.51
C GLN A 315 -4.16 -111.50 51.84
N LEU A 316 -3.01 -110.93 52.20
CA LEU A 316 -1.69 -111.28 51.67
C LEU A 316 -1.23 -112.70 52.08
N GLN A 317 -1.50 -113.12 53.33
CA GLN A 317 -1.10 -114.44 53.86
C GLN A 317 -1.81 -115.64 53.19
N LYS A 318 -2.95 -115.41 52.52
CA LYS A 318 -3.74 -116.46 51.86
C LYS A 318 -3.32 -116.68 50.39
N LEU A 319 -2.59 -115.73 49.80
CA LEU A 319 -2.06 -115.82 48.44
C LEU A 319 -0.67 -116.47 48.40
N GLU A 320 0.12 -116.35 49.47
CA GLU A 320 1.46 -116.97 49.57
C GLU A 320 1.41 -118.51 49.67
N SER A 321 0.37 -119.09 50.28
CA SER A 321 0.20 -120.56 50.32
C SER A 321 -0.21 -121.17 48.98
N ARG A 322 -0.90 -120.38 48.13
CA ARG A 322 -1.40 -120.80 46.81
C ARG A 322 -0.26 -120.85 45.77
N VAL A 323 0.77 -120.02 45.95
CA VAL A 323 1.95 -119.99 45.07
C VAL A 323 2.82 -121.24 45.27
N ARG A 324 2.94 -121.72 46.52
CA ARG A 324 3.78 -122.90 46.85
C ARG A 324 3.24 -124.24 46.35
N GLU A 325 1.91 -124.37 46.22
CA GLU A 325 1.27 -125.57 45.63
C GLU A 325 1.42 -125.60 44.10
N LEU A 326 1.32 -124.45 43.43
CA LEU A 326 1.44 -124.34 41.97
C LEU A 326 2.88 -124.56 41.46
N GLU A 327 3.90 -124.28 42.27
CA GLU A 327 5.31 -124.57 41.91
C GLU A 327 5.62 -126.08 41.86
N THR A 328 4.88 -126.90 42.62
CA THR A 328 5.12 -128.36 42.68
C THR A 328 4.46 -129.12 41.50
N GLU A 329 3.38 -128.57 40.91
CA GLU A 329 2.74 -129.12 39.71
C GLU A 329 3.55 -128.86 38.42
N VAL A 330 4.34 -127.79 38.36
CA VAL A 330 5.17 -127.44 37.19
C VAL A 330 6.39 -128.35 37.03
N GLU A 331 7.02 -128.80 38.12
CA GLU A 331 8.12 -129.78 38.06
C GLU A 331 7.66 -131.18 37.62
N ALA A 332 6.40 -131.54 37.88
CA ALA A 332 5.82 -132.82 37.44
C ALA A 332 5.53 -132.86 35.93
N GLU A 333 5.14 -131.73 35.31
CA GLU A 333 4.92 -131.64 33.86
C GLU A 333 6.21 -131.50 33.04
N GLN A 334 7.28 -130.91 33.60
CA GLN A 334 8.58 -130.89 32.93
C GLN A 334 9.21 -132.29 32.75
N ARG A 335 8.90 -133.25 33.65
CA ARG A 335 9.33 -134.66 33.48
C ARG A 335 8.52 -135.42 32.43
N ARG A 336 7.24 -135.09 32.21
CA ARG A 336 6.40 -135.69 31.15
C ARG A 336 6.74 -135.19 29.75
N GLY A 337 7.21 -133.95 29.62
CA GLY A 337 7.68 -133.37 28.35
C GLY A 337 8.97 -134.02 27.78
N ALA A 338 9.83 -134.59 28.62
CA ALA A 338 11.10 -135.17 28.19
C ALA A 338 10.96 -136.53 27.47
N ASP A 339 9.93 -137.32 27.79
CA ASP A 339 9.68 -138.62 27.16
C ASP A 339 8.91 -138.50 25.83
N ALA A 340 8.12 -137.43 25.63
CA ALA A 340 7.44 -137.14 24.37
C ALA A 340 8.40 -136.74 23.23
N VAL A 341 9.51 -136.05 23.55
CA VAL A 341 10.49 -135.55 22.57
C VAL A 341 11.37 -136.67 21.95
N LYS A 342 11.57 -137.79 22.66
CA LYS A 342 12.26 -138.98 22.09
C LYS A 342 11.40 -139.76 21.08
N GLY A 343 10.07 -139.70 21.21
CA GLY A 343 9.13 -140.32 20.26
C GLY A 343 9.08 -139.60 18.91
N VAL A 344 9.10 -138.26 18.92
CA VAL A 344 9.02 -137.41 17.71
C VAL A 344 10.20 -137.68 16.75
N ARG A 345 11.43 -137.82 17.26
CA ARG A 345 12.62 -138.10 16.43
C ARG A 345 12.60 -139.46 15.73
N LYS A 346 11.84 -140.44 16.24
CA LYS A 346 11.67 -141.77 15.62
C LYS A 346 10.65 -141.75 14.48
N TYR A 347 9.59 -140.95 14.62
CA TYR A 347 8.57 -140.75 13.58
C TYR A 347 9.02 -139.80 12.47
N GLU A 348 9.90 -138.83 12.74
CA GLU A 348 10.49 -137.95 11.71
C GLU A 348 11.38 -138.68 10.69
N ARG A 349 12.13 -139.72 11.11
CA ARG A 349 12.89 -140.57 10.16
C ARG A 349 11.98 -141.44 9.30
N ARG A 350 10.88 -141.97 9.88
CA ARG A 350 9.88 -142.78 9.18
C ARG A 350 9.09 -141.95 8.14
N VAL A 351 8.84 -140.67 8.43
CA VAL A 351 8.20 -139.74 7.50
C VAL A 351 9.12 -139.41 6.32
N LYS A 352 10.42 -139.17 6.54
CA LYS A 352 11.36 -138.90 5.43
C LYS A 352 11.59 -140.07 4.48
N GLU A 353 11.56 -141.32 4.95
CA GLU A 353 11.60 -142.52 4.08
C GLU A 353 10.28 -142.72 3.29
N LEU A 354 9.13 -142.52 3.93
CA LEU A 354 7.82 -142.67 3.26
C LEU A 354 7.54 -141.56 2.24
N THR A 355 8.03 -140.33 2.44
CA THR A 355 7.87 -139.26 1.46
C THR A 355 8.70 -139.51 0.19
N TYR A 356 9.90 -140.07 0.31
CA TYR A 356 10.73 -140.43 -0.84
C TYR A 356 10.12 -141.60 -1.64
N GLN A 357 9.59 -142.60 -0.93
CA GLN A 357 8.85 -143.72 -1.53
C GLN A 357 7.58 -143.24 -2.27
N THR A 358 6.86 -142.27 -1.71
CA THR A 358 5.63 -141.73 -2.32
C THR A 358 5.91 -140.87 -3.57
N GLU A 359 7.05 -140.17 -3.62
CA GLU A 359 7.46 -139.40 -4.82
C GLU A 359 7.96 -140.29 -5.97
N GLU A 360 8.62 -141.41 -5.66
CA GLU A 360 9.04 -142.40 -6.65
C GLU A 360 7.84 -143.19 -7.20
N ASP A 361 6.91 -143.59 -6.31
CA ASP A 361 5.67 -144.24 -6.71
C ASP A 361 4.76 -143.33 -7.54
N LYS A 362 4.70 -142.00 -7.28
CA LYS A 362 3.95 -141.05 -8.12
C LYS A 362 4.49 -140.93 -9.55
N LYS A 363 5.81 -141.01 -9.74
CA LYS A 363 6.42 -140.99 -11.08
C LYS A 363 6.20 -142.31 -11.82
N ASN A 364 6.23 -143.44 -11.12
CA ASN A 364 5.86 -144.74 -11.68
C ASN A 364 4.36 -144.82 -12.02
N LEU A 365 3.48 -144.27 -11.19
CA LEU A 365 2.03 -144.26 -11.44
C LEU A 365 1.65 -143.42 -12.66
N ASN A 366 2.32 -142.27 -12.88
CA ASN A 366 2.10 -141.47 -14.09
C ASN A 366 2.59 -142.18 -15.36
N ARG A 367 3.73 -142.90 -15.30
CA ARG A 367 4.19 -143.74 -16.43
C ARG A 367 3.28 -144.92 -16.70
N LEU A 368 2.71 -145.53 -15.65
CA LEU A 368 1.71 -146.60 -15.76
C LEU A 368 0.38 -146.07 -16.29
N GLN A 369 -0.05 -144.86 -15.94
CA GLN A 369 -1.29 -144.26 -16.43
C GLN A 369 -1.20 -143.95 -17.94
N ASP A 370 -0.08 -143.40 -18.43
CA ASP A 370 0.15 -143.19 -19.87
C ASP A 370 0.21 -144.51 -20.68
N LEU A 371 0.71 -145.58 -20.05
CA LEU A 371 0.73 -146.92 -20.67
C LEU A 371 -0.66 -147.57 -20.65
N VAL A 372 -1.43 -147.38 -19.58
CA VAL A 372 -2.83 -147.84 -19.45
C VAL A 372 -3.71 -147.13 -20.48
N ASP A 373 -3.55 -145.83 -20.71
CA ASP A 373 -4.38 -145.09 -21.68
C ASP A 373 -4.07 -145.52 -23.13
N LYS A 374 -2.80 -145.80 -23.45
CA LYS A 374 -2.39 -146.40 -24.75
C LYS A 374 -2.89 -147.85 -24.92
N LEU A 375 -2.89 -148.64 -23.84
CA LEU A 375 -3.41 -150.01 -23.85
C LEU A 375 -4.94 -150.03 -23.90
N GLN A 376 -5.64 -149.10 -23.27
CA GLN A 376 -7.11 -148.98 -23.36
C GLN A 376 -7.59 -148.57 -24.76
N LEU A 377 -6.84 -147.72 -25.47
CA LEU A 377 -7.09 -147.46 -26.90
C LEU A 377 -6.92 -148.71 -27.76
N LYS A 378 -5.88 -149.51 -27.50
CA LYS A 378 -5.70 -150.81 -28.18
C LYS A 378 -6.77 -151.83 -27.79
N VAL A 379 -7.19 -151.89 -26.53
CA VAL A 379 -8.29 -152.76 -26.09
C VAL A 379 -9.61 -152.35 -26.71
N LYS A 380 -9.91 -151.06 -26.87
CA LYS A 380 -11.10 -150.60 -27.62
C LYS A 380 -11.06 -151.00 -29.10
N ALA A 381 -9.89 -150.92 -29.74
CA ALA A 381 -9.72 -151.37 -31.11
C ALA A 381 -9.89 -152.90 -31.24
N TYR A 382 -9.27 -153.67 -30.35
CA TYR A 382 -9.43 -155.14 -30.33
C TYR A 382 -10.84 -155.58 -29.93
N LYS A 383 -11.53 -154.84 -29.06
CA LYS A 383 -12.91 -155.13 -28.69
C LYS A 383 -13.87 -154.91 -29.87
N ARG A 384 -13.66 -153.86 -30.67
CA ARG A 384 -14.43 -153.64 -31.90
C ARG A 384 -14.15 -154.73 -32.96
N GLN A 385 -12.90 -155.19 -33.07
CA GLN A 385 -12.52 -156.29 -33.96
C GLN A 385 -13.05 -157.65 -33.47
N ALA A 386 -13.13 -157.86 -32.15
CA ALA A 386 -13.74 -159.04 -31.55
C ALA A 386 -15.27 -159.03 -31.73
N GLU A 387 -15.94 -157.88 -31.54
CA GLU A 387 -17.39 -157.72 -31.75
C GLU A 387 -17.79 -157.93 -33.23
N GLU A 388 -17.00 -157.44 -34.21
CA GLU A 388 -17.23 -157.74 -35.64
C GLU A 388 -17.01 -159.24 -35.97
N SER A 389 -16.02 -159.89 -35.34
CA SER A 389 -15.82 -161.34 -35.51
C SER A 389 -16.90 -162.18 -34.80
N GLU A 390 -17.43 -161.69 -33.68
CA GLU A 390 -18.50 -162.32 -32.90
C GLU A 390 -19.85 -162.17 -33.61
N GLU A 391 -20.09 -161.05 -34.29
CA GLU A 391 -21.26 -160.88 -35.15
C GLU A 391 -21.21 -161.85 -36.35
N GLN A 392 -20.05 -161.99 -37.00
CA GLN A 392 -19.85 -163.00 -38.04
C GLN A 392 -20.01 -164.44 -37.50
N ALA A 393 -19.45 -164.74 -36.32
CA ALA A 393 -19.57 -166.05 -35.69
C ALA A 393 -21.01 -166.35 -35.24
N ASN A 394 -21.78 -165.37 -34.77
CA ASN A 394 -23.19 -165.56 -34.43
C ASN A 394 -24.06 -165.80 -35.67
N THR A 395 -23.74 -165.20 -36.82
CA THR A 395 -24.33 -165.63 -38.10
C THR A 395 -24.00 -167.09 -38.44
N HIS A 396 -22.78 -167.55 -38.16
CA HIS A 396 -22.41 -168.97 -38.32
C HIS A 396 -23.11 -169.88 -37.29
N LEU A 397 -23.23 -169.45 -36.04
CA LEU A 397 -23.93 -170.17 -34.96
C LEU A 397 -25.43 -170.27 -35.24
N SER A 398 -26.03 -169.25 -35.84
CA SER A 398 -27.42 -169.27 -36.28
C SER A 398 -27.62 -170.25 -37.44
N LYS A 399 -26.68 -170.31 -38.39
CA LYS A 399 -26.66 -171.35 -39.44
C LYS A 399 -26.41 -172.74 -38.89
N LEU A 400 -25.58 -172.91 -37.84
CA LEU A 400 -25.26 -174.21 -37.24
C LEU A 400 -26.36 -174.74 -36.31
N ARG A 401 -27.10 -173.89 -35.60
CA ARG A 401 -28.33 -174.29 -34.88
C ARG A 401 -29.45 -174.66 -35.83
N LYS A 402 -29.53 -173.96 -36.98
CA LYS A 402 -30.43 -174.34 -38.07
C LYS A 402 -29.98 -175.62 -38.72
N ALA A 403 -28.65 -175.82 -38.80
CA ALA A 403 -27.95 -177.09 -38.96
C ALA A 403 -28.05 -177.97 -37.71
N GLN A 404 -29.28 -178.06 -37.22
CA GLN A 404 -29.85 -179.37 -37.31
C GLN A 404 -29.56 -180.18 -36.05
N HIS A 405 -30.34 -180.05 -34.99
CA HIS A 405 -31.79 -180.24 -35.08
C HIS A 405 -32.22 -181.40 -36.01
N GLU A 406 -31.92 -181.42 -37.34
CA GLU A 406 -31.95 -182.67 -38.15
C GLU A 406 -30.95 -183.74 -37.64
N LEU A 407 -29.86 -183.41 -36.92
CA LEU A 407 -28.98 -184.40 -36.26
C LEU A 407 -29.61 -184.95 -34.97
N GLU A 408 -30.24 -184.12 -34.15
CA GLU A 408 -30.96 -184.58 -32.94
C GLU A 408 -32.18 -185.45 -33.33
N GLU A 409 -32.86 -185.17 -34.44
CA GLU A 409 -33.85 -186.08 -35.03
C GLU A 409 -33.24 -187.39 -35.55
N ALA A 410 -31.93 -187.44 -35.79
CA ALA A 410 -31.22 -188.64 -36.21
C ALA A 410 -30.71 -189.46 -35.01
N GLU A 411 -30.31 -188.85 -33.90
CA GLU A 411 -29.84 -189.58 -32.71
C GLU A 411 -30.98 -190.16 -31.86
N GLU A 412 -32.15 -189.51 -31.78
CA GLU A 412 -33.35 -190.14 -31.18
C GLU A 412 -33.75 -191.44 -31.92
N ARG A 413 -33.35 -191.59 -33.20
CA ARG A 413 -33.49 -192.85 -33.93
C ARG A 413 -32.46 -193.91 -33.52
N ALA A 414 -31.28 -193.51 -33.03
CA ALA A 414 -30.27 -194.43 -32.51
C ALA A 414 -30.62 -194.96 -31.11
N ASP A 415 -31.18 -194.11 -30.24
CA ASP A 415 -31.67 -194.50 -28.90
C ASP A 415 -32.74 -195.62 -28.94
N ILE A 416 -33.54 -195.69 -30.01
CA ILE A 416 -34.52 -196.76 -30.21
C ILE A 416 -33.82 -198.10 -30.51
N ALA A 417 -32.66 -198.09 -31.16
CA ALA A 417 -31.94 -199.28 -31.59
C ALA A 417 -31.17 -199.96 -30.44
N GLU A 418 -30.48 -199.21 -29.56
CA GLU A 418 -29.71 -199.85 -28.48
C GLU A 418 -30.60 -200.43 -27.35
N SER A 419 -31.80 -199.87 -27.16
CA SER A 419 -32.83 -200.44 -26.27
C SER A 419 -33.21 -201.90 -26.64
N GLN A 420 -32.97 -202.31 -27.89
CA GLN A 420 -33.21 -203.69 -28.34
C GLN A 420 -32.07 -204.66 -27.99
N VAL A 421 -30.82 -204.20 -27.84
CA VAL A 421 -29.70 -205.07 -27.43
C VAL A 421 -29.78 -205.40 -25.94
N ASN A 422 -30.30 -204.46 -25.13
CA ASN A 422 -30.57 -204.62 -23.70
C ASN A 422 -31.54 -205.77 -23.35
N LYS A 423 -32.24 -206.36 -24.34
CA LYS A 423 -33.09 -207.55 -24.14
C LYS A 423 -32.40 -208.89 -24.37
N LEU A 424 -31.23 -208.93 -25.03
CA LEU A 424 -30.65 -210.19 -25.52
C LEU A 424 -29.50 -210.77 -24.68
N ARG A 425 -28.89 -210.04 -23.74
CA ARG A 425 -27.88 -210.63 -22.83
C ARG A 425 -28.38 -211.06 -21.45
N VAL A 426 -29.61 -210.68 -21.08
CA VAL A 426 -30.34 -211.19 -19.90
C VAL A 426 -30.82 -212.65 -20.09
N LYS A 427 -30.61 -213.29 -21.26
CA LYS A 427 -31.25 -214.56 -21.64
C LYS A 427 -30.33 -215.77 -21.90
N SER A 428 -29.19 -215.88 -21.22
CA SER A 428 -28.42 -217.14 -21.10
C SER A 428 -27.48 -217.07 -19.88
N ARG A 429 -27.88 -217.17 -18.61
CA ARG A 429 -28.81 -218.06 -17.87
C ARG A 429 -28.31 -219.51 -17.68
N ASP A 430 -28.06 -219.84 -16.41
CA ASP A 430 -28.10 -221.14 -15.69
C ASP A 430 -27.29 -222.35 -16.19
N GLY A 431 -26.33 -222.81 -15.37
CA GLY A 431 -25.92 -224.23 -15.31
C GLY A 431 -24.54 -224.55 -14.69
N GLY A 432 -24.51 -224.98 -13.41
CA GLY A 432 -23.49 -225.88 -12.81
C GLY A 432 -22.46 -225.21 -11.87
N LYS A 433 -22.44 -225.46 -10.54
CA LYS A 433 -21.99 -226.63 -9.73
C LYS A 433 -20.46 -226.74 -9.49
N SER A 434 -20.11 -226.62 -8.20
CA SER A 434 -19.13 -227.41 -7.39
C SER A 434 -17.61 -227.44 -7.70
N LYS A 435 -16.87 -227.21 -6.59
CA LYS A 435 -15.64 -227.90 -6.10
C LYS A 435 -14.26 -227.64 -6.76
N GLU A 436 -13.28 -227.42 -5.84
CA GLU A 436 -11.82 -227.71 -5.92
C GLU A 436 -11.02 -226.89 -6.95
N ALA A 437 -9.74 -226.51 -6.80
CA ALA A 437 -8.73 -226.49 -5.75
C ALA A 437 -7.55 -225.64 -6.31
N ALA A 438 -6.67 -225.18 -5.43
CA ALA A 438 -5.27 -224.77 -5.65
C ALA A 438 -4.94 -223.50 -6.47
N GLU A 439 -4.03 -222.73 -5.84
CA GLU A 439 -3.13 -221.64 -6.29
C GLU A 439 -3.67 -220.43 -7.04
#